data_AF-A0A016RWB7-F1
#
_entry.id   AF-A0A016RWB7-F1
#
_cell.length_a   1.000
_cell.length_b   1.000
_cell.length_c   1.000
_cell.angle_alpha   90.00
_cell.angle_beta   90.00
_cell.angle_gamma   90.00
#
_symmetry.space_group_name_H-M   'P 1'
#
loop_
_entity.id
_entity.type
_entity.pdbx_description
1 polymer ?
#
loop_
_entity_poly.entity_id
_entity_poly.type
_entity_poly.pdbx_seq_one_letter_code
_entity_poly.pdbx_strand_id
1 'polypeptide(L)'
;MAAIIRTLFWAVFVLPWVSNVFSSRVPKCSESKRKMLSYDVRKLIYEEISKRVPKRPKYSCYLEEDAALLIYDPDSIRPDIGQGEKELSYKGRWRSSFIEDVVKRWTLTLKEMRRLQKIGCFYKAPKRRRGTAELACIFRLRVLQVGK
;
A
#
# COMPACT_ATOMS: atom_id res chain seq x y z
N MET A 1 -23.86 19.87 62.80
CA MET A 1 -22.88 18.77 62.92
C MET A 1 -23.05 17.84 61.73
N ALA A 2 -21.97 17.61 60.97
CA ALA A 2 -21.63 16.49 60.07
C ALA A 2 -22.70 15.91 59.10
N ALA A 3 -22.43 15.54 57.86
CA ALA A 3 -21.27 15.66 56.99
C ALA A 3 -21.76 15.45 55.55
N ILE A 4 -21.17 16.21 54.65
CA ILE A 4 -21.39 16.21 53.21
C ILE A 4 -20.85 14.89 52.63
N ILE A 5 -21.72 14.00 52.15
CA ILE A 5 -21.31 12.85 51.33
C ILE A 5 -21.25 13.33 49.87
N ARG A 6 -20.12 13.94 49.52
CA ARG A 6 -19.70 14.19 48.14
C ARG A 6 -18.94 12.97 47.65
N THR A 7 -19.63 11.98 47.12
CA THR A 7 -18.98 10.98 46.26
C THR A 7 -19.12 11.44 44.81
N LEU A 8 -18.12 12.18 44.38
CA LEU A 8 -17.85 12.54 42.99
C LEU A 8 -17.63 11.23 42.19
N PHE A 9 -18.65 10.77 41.47
CA PHE A 9 -18.46 9.78 40.40
C PHE A 9 -17.81 10.48 39.20
N TRP A 10 -16.49 10.60 39.27
CA TRP A 10 -15.65 10.99 38.14
C TRP A 10 -15.24 9.76 37.34
N ALA A 11 -15.38 9.91 36.01
CA ALA A 11 -14.57 9.29 34.97
C ALA A 11 -14.59 7.76 34.84
N VAL A 12 -15.40 7.25 33.90
CA VAL A 12 -14.92 6.29 32.87
C VAL A 12 -15.78 6.48 31.60
N PHE A 13 -15.56 7.55 30.84
CA PHE A 13 -15.90 7.58 29.41
C PHE A 13 -14.83 6.77 28.67
N VAL A 14 -14.79 5.45 28.89
CA VAL A 14 -14.06 4.55 27.99
C VAL A 14 -15.01 4.34 26.82
N LEU A 15 -14.97 5.29 25.88
CA LEU A 15 -15.34 5.00 24.50
C LEU A 15 -14.49 3.81 24.10
N PRO A 16 -15.05 2.61 23.88
CA PRO A 16 -14.27 1.57 23.25
C PRO A 16 -13.94 2.12 21.88
N TRP A 17 -12.66 2.44 21.66
CA TRP A 17 -12.08 2.47 20.34
C TRP A 17 -12.28 1.07 19.77
N VAL A 18 -13.45 0.86 19.16
CA VAL A 18 -13.64 -0.21 18.21
C VAL A 18 -12.68 0.17 17.10
N SER A 19 -11.47 -0.39 17.20
CA SER A 19 -10.55 -0.48 16.09
C SER A 19 -11.37 -1.21 15.03
N ASN A 20 -12.01 -0.44 14.15
CA ASN A 20 -12.54 -0.95 12.91
C ASN A 20 -11.29 -1.41 12.15
N VAL A 21 -10.82 -2.61 12.48
CA VAL A 21 -9.90 -3.39 11.67
C VAL A 21 -10.75 -3.74 10.47
N PHE A 22 -10.92 -2.76 9.58
CA PHE A 22 -11.45 -2.96 8.25
C PHE A 22 -10.48 -3.90 7.58
N SER A 23 -10.72 -5.20 7.76
CA SER A 23 -9.87 -6.25 7.24
C SER A 23 -9.89 -6.11 5.74
N SER A 24 -8.79 -5.57 5.25
CA SER A 24 -8.48 -5.32 3.86
C SER A 24 -8.49 -6.65 3.12
N ARG A 25 -9.62 -7.04 2.52
CA ARG A 25 -9.63 -8.21 1.63
C ARG A 25 -8.96 -7.82 0.32
N VAL A 26 -7.65 -8.00 0.23
CA VAL A 26 -6.92 -8.01 -1.04
C VAL A 26 -7.24 -9.29 -1.80
N PRO A 27 -7.36 -9.25 -3.14
CA PRO A 27 -7.62 -10.45 -3.93
C PRO A 27 -6.43 -11.42 -3.87
N LYS A 28 -6.72 -12.70 -4.12
CA LYS A 28 -5.69 -13.66 -4.53
C LYS A 28 -5.39 -13.37 -6.01
N CYS A 29 -4.16 -13.03 -6.33
CA CYS A 29 -3.73 -12.86 -7.71
C CYS A 29 -3.19 -14.20 -8.23
N SER A 30 -3.57 -14.57 -9.45
CA SER A 30 -3.11 -15.79 -10.11
C SER A 30 -1.60 -15.75 -10.35
N GLU A 31 -1.00 -16.93 -10.42
CA GLU A 31 0.40 -17.11 -10.79
C GLU A 31 0.63 -16.57 -12.20
N SER A 32 1.15 -15.36 -12.33
CA SER A 32 1.90 -15.02 -13.53
C SER A 32 3.17 -15.89 -13.55
N LYS A 33 3.75 -16.12 -14.74
CA LYS A 33 4.94 -16.96 -14.93
C LYS A 33 6.17 -16.53 -14.10
N ARG A 34 6.07 -15.44 -13.34
CA ARG A 34 7.12 -14.82 -12.52
C ARG A 34 6.64 -14.73 -11.06
N LYS A 35 6.93 -15.76 -10.26
CA LYS A 35 6.83 -15.87 -8.77
C LYS A 35 5.74 -15.03 -8.08
N MET A 36 4.78 -15.72 -7.49
CA MET A 36 3.65 -15.10 -6.76
C MET A 36 4.09 -14.30 -5.52
N LEU A 37 3.49 -13.11 -5.34
CA LEU A 37 3.54 -12.39 -4.07
C LEU A 37 2.63 -13.10 -3.05
N SER A 38 3.14 -13.41 -1.87
CA SER A 38 2.32 -14.04 -0.82
C SER A 38 1.18 -13.11 -0.39
N TYR A 39 0.06 -13.70 0.03
CA TYR A 39 -1.11 -12.94 0.48
C TYR A 39 -0.76 -11.96 1.61
N ASP A 40 0.06 -12.39 2.58
CA ASP A 40 0.42 -11.57 3.73
C ASP A 40 1.28 -10.37 3.33
N VAL A 41 2.22 -10.55 2.41
CA VAL A 41 3.05 -9.45 1.91
C VAL A 41 2.19 -8.49 1.07
N ARG A 42 1.28 -9.01 0.23
CA ARG A 42 0.32 -8.20 -0.54
C ARG A 42 -0.54 -7.35 0.39
N LYS A 43 -1.09 -7.97 1.44
CA LYS A 43 -1.92 -7.30 2.44
C LYS A 43 -1.14 -6.21 3.17
N LEU A 44 0.08 -6.52 3.62
CA LEU A 44 0.96 -5.57 4.30
C LEU A 44 1.24 -4.34 3.44
N ILE A 45 1.66 -4.52 2.19
CA ILE A 45 1.93 -3.41 1.26
C ILE A 45 0.66 -2.58 1.04
N TYR A 46 -0.47 -3.24 0.79
CA TYR A 46 -1.75 -2.57 0.56
C TYR A 46 -2.19 -1.73 1.76
N GLU A 47 -2.03 -2.25 2.97
CA GLU A 47 -2.39 -1.55 4.20
C GLU A 47 -1.47 -0.35 4.44
N GLU A 48 -0.16 -0.50 4.26
CA GLU A 48 0.78 0.61 4.41
C GLU A 48 0.50 1.74 3.41
N ILE A 49 0.18 1.42 2.16
CA ILE A 49 -0.17 2.44 1.16
C ILE A 49 -1.53 3.07 1.50
N SER A 50 -2.53 2.27 1.88
CA SER A 50 -3.89 2.73 2.20
C SER A 50 -3.90 3.74 3.35
N LYS A 51 -2.95 3.68 4.28
CA LYS A 51 -2.79 4.65 5.38
C LYS A 51 -2.33 6.04 4.92
N ARG A 52 -1.70 6.15 3.74
CA ARG A 52 -1.00 7.37 3.28
C ARG A 52 -1.65 8.04 2.07
N VAL A 53 -2.61 7.38 1.44
CA VAL A 53 -3.37 7.92 0.30
C VAL A 53 -4.67 8.58 0.78
N PRO A 54 -5.16 9.64 0.11
CA PRO A 54 -6.38 10.35 0.53
C PRO A 54 -7.66 9.50 0.49
N LYS A 55 -7.72 8.54 -0.44
CA LYS A 55 -8.84 7.63 -0.61
C LYS A 55 -8.32 6.23 -0.85
N ARG A 56 -8.92 5.27 -0.16
CA ARG A 56 -8.56 3.86 -0.25
C ARG A 56 -8.79 3.31 -1.67
N PRO A 57 -7.74 2.86 -2.39
CA PRO A 57 -7.87 2.37 -3.76
C PRO A 57 -8.28 0.90 -3.81
N LYS A 58 -8.74 0.43 -4.96
CA LYS A 58 -8.94 -1.00 -5.22
C LYS A 58 -7.60 -1.67 -5.57
N TYR A 59 -7.37 -2.88 -5.07
CA TYR A 59 -6.22 -3.66 -5.49
C TYR A 59 -6.47 -4.27 -6.89
N SER A 60 -5.45 -4.29 -7.74
CA SER A 60 -5.52 -4.78 -9.12
C SER A 60 -4.39 -5.77 -9.40
N CYS A 61 -4.74 -7.03 -9.67
CA CYS A 61 -3.75 -8.06 -9.97
C CYS A 61 -2.98 -7.81 -11.27
N TYR A 62 -3.64 -7.19 -12.26
CA TYR A 62 -2.98 -6.75 -13.50
C TYR A 62 -1.86 -5.74 -13.22
N LEU A 63 -2.10 -4.76 -12.33
CA LEU A 63 -1.08 -3.78 -11.97
C LEU A 63 0.02 -4.39 -11.07
N GLU A 64 -0.27 -5.46 -10.34
CA GLU A 64 0.74 -6.24 -9.60
C GLU A 64 1.67 -6.97 -10.56
N GLU A 65 1.12 -7.53 -11.65
CA GLU A 65 1.91 -8.16 -12.71
C GLU A 65 2.80 -7.14 -13.42
N ASP A 66 2.25 -5.98 -13.79
CA ASP A 66 3.03 -4.89 -14.38
C ASP A 66 4.13 -4.38 -13.42
N ALA A 67 3.86 -4.35 -12.11
CA ALA A 67 4.86 -4.04 -11.11
C ALA A 67 5.94 -5.14 -10.98
N ALA A 68 5.58 -6.42 -11.16
CA ALA A 68 6.55 -7.52 -11.21
C ALA A 68 7.46 -7.40 -12.43
N LEU A 69 6.90 -7.02 -13.58
CA LEU A 69 7.68 -6.74 -14.78
C LEU A 69 8.72 -5.64 -14.52
N LEU A 70 8.46 -4.65 -13.65
CA LEU A 70 9.41 -3.53 -13.41
C LEU A 70 10.69 -4.03 -12.80
N ILE A 71 10.54 -5.02 -11.91
CA ILE A 71 11.64 -5.58 -11.13
C ILE A 71 12.40 -6.66 -11.92
N TYR A 72 11.72 -7.42 -12.77
CA TYR A 72 12.32 -8.56 -13.47
C TYR A 72 12.79 -8.24 -14.89
N ASP A 73 12.21 -7.23 -15.53
CA ASP A 73 12.40 -6.95 -16.95
C ASP A 73 12.18 -5.45 -17.23
N PRO A 74 13.05 -4.59 -16.68
CA PRO A 74 12.90 -3.14 -16.77
C PRO A 74 12.99 -2.63 -18.22
N ASP A 75 13.69 -3.36 -19.09
CA ASP A 75 13.89 -3.00 -20.50
C ASP A 75 12.78 -3.51 -21.42
N SER A 76 11.80 -4.27 -20.90
CA SER A 76 10.66 -4.70 -21.70
C SER A 76 9.84 -3.48 -22.16
N ILE A 77 9.54 -3.45 -23.46
CA ILE A 77 8.60 -2.48 -24.04
C ILE A 77 7.26 -2.69 -23.35
N ARG A 78 6.98 -1.84 -22.36
CA ARG A 78 5.67 -1.79 -21.74
C ARG A 78 4.74 -1.13 -22.74
N PRO A 79 3.53 -1.68 -22.97
CA PRO A 79 2.48 -0.85 -23.52
C PRO A 79 2.39 0.37 -22.60
N ASP A 80 2.64 1.53 -23.20
CA ASP A 80 2.71 2.86 -22.60
C ASP A 80 1.95 2.90 -21.27
N ILE A 81 2.65 3.17 -20.14
CA ILE A 81 2.03 3.38 -18.83
C ILE A 81 0.90 4.37 -19.07
N GLY A 82 -0.33 3.86 -19.15
CA GLY A 82 -1.38 4.54 -19.90
C GLY A 82 -1.62 5.92 -19.31
N GLN A 83 -2.15 6.86 -20.11
CA GLN A 83 -2.55 8.16 -19.57
C GLN A 83 -3.27 7.98 -18.23
N GLY A 84 -2.69 8.54 -17.16
CA GLY A 84 -3.20 8.41 -15.80
C GLY A 84 -2.57 7.32 -14.93
N GLU A 85 -1.53 6.62 -15.35
CA GLU A 85 -0.77 5.72 -14.47
C GLU A 85 0.52 6.40 -13.96
N LYS A 86 0.89 6.09 -12.71
CA LYS A 86 2.10 6.58 -12.05
C LYS A 86 2.82 5.41 -11.42
N GLU A 87 4.14 5.38 -11.58
CA GLU A 87 4.99 4.35 -11.00
C GLU A 87 5.76 4.91 -9.80
N LEU A 88 5.92 4.08 -8.76
CA LEU A 88 6.96 4.27 -7.75
C LEU A 88 7.70 2.96 -7.54
N SER A 89 9.03 3.00 -7.62
CA SER A 89 9.90 1.84 -7.39
C SER A 89 11.09 2.22 -6.50
N TYR A 90 11.55 1.27 -5.71
CA TYR A 90 12.72 1.44 -4.85
C TYR A 90 13.47 0.13 -4.67
N LYS A 91 14.79 0.22 -4.84
CA LYS A 91 15.74 -0.88 -4.68
C LYS A 91 16.75 -0.52 -3.60
N GLY A 92 16.96 -1.40 -2.63
CA GLY A 92 17.89 -1.13 -1.53
C GLY A 92 18.16 -2.31 -0.62
N ARG A 93 18.99 -2.11 0.41
CA ARG A 93 19.36 -3.15 1.36
C ARG A 93 18.14 -3.69 2.10
N TRP A 94 17.97 -5.02 2.08
CA TRP A 94 16.88 -5.70 2.79
C TRP A 94 17.02 -5.56 4.31
N ARG A 95 15.86 -5.41 4.96
CA ARG A 95 15.63 -5.45 6.41
C ARG A 95 14.15 -5.73 6.67
N SER A 96 13.79 -6.12 7.89
CA SER A 96 12.40 -6.43 8.25
C SER A 96 11.43 -5.26 8.01
N SER A 97 11.87 -4.02 8.27
CA SER A 97 11.09 -2.79 8.05
C SER A 97 11.08 -2.26 6.62
N PHE A 98 11.68 -2.99 5.65
CA PHE A 98 11.95 -2.44 4.32
C PHE A 98 10.69 -1.90 3.63
N ILE A 99 9.58 -2.65 3.64
CA ILE A 99 8.32 -2.24 2.99
C ILE A 99 7.79 -0.95 3.62
N GLU A 100 7.72 -0.90 4.95
CA GLU A 100 7.24 0.28 5.69
C GLU A 100 8.10 1.51 5.40
N ASP A 101 9.43 1.36 5.42
CA ASP A 101 10.36 2.46 5.17
C ASP A 101 10.24 3.01 3.75
N VAL A 102 10.08 2.13 2.75
CA VAL A 102 9.89 2.55 1.36
C VAL A 102 8.56 3.28 1.20
N VAL A 103 7.47 2.71 1.72
CA VAL A 103 6.15 3.35 1.65
C VAL A 103 6.12 4.68 2.42
N LYS A 104 6.86 4.78 3.54
CA LYS A 104 7.05 6.04 4.27
C LYS A 104 7.80 7.08 3.44
N ARG A 105 8.84 6.70 2.69
CA ARG A 105 9.54 7.62 1.77
C ARG A 105 8.60 8.18 0.69
N TRP A 106 7.63 7.40 0.24
CA TRP A 106 6.65 7.83 -0.76
C TRP A 106 5.50 8.68 -0.21
N THR A 107 5.45 8.97 1.09
CA THR A 107 4.29 9.58 1.75
C THR A 107 3.81 10.87 1.08
N LEU A 108 4.71 11.80 0.74
CA LEU A 108 4.32 13.07 0.09
C LEU A 108 3.63 12.80 -1.24
N THR A 109 4.25 11.97 -2.07
CA THR A 109 3.71 11.59 -3.38
C THR A 109 2.36 10.87 -3.25
N LEU A 110 2.20 9.97 -2.28
CA LEU A 110 0.95 9.24 -2.03
C LEU A 110 -0.18 10.18 -1.58
N LYS A 111 0.12 11.17 -0.75
CA LYS A 111 -0.86 12.18 -0.30
C LYS A 111 -1.39 13.05 -1.45
N GLU A 112 -0.57 13.28 -2.47
CA GLU A 112 -0.95 14.06 -3.65
C GLU A 112 -1.84 13.28 -4.64
N MET A 113 -1.91 11.95 -4.53
CA MET A 113 -2.71 11.09 -5.42
C MET A 113 -4.22 11.12 -5.11
N ARG A 114 -4.84 12.31 -5.15
CA ARG A 114 -6.27 12.50 -4.81
C ARG A 114 -7.23 11.70 -5.69
N ARG A 115 -6.81 11.34 -6.90
CA ARG A 115 -7.64 10.66 -7.92
C ARG A 115 -7.29 9.19 -8.09
N LEU A 116 -6.60 8.60 -7.11
CA LEU A 116 -6.21 7.20 -7.13
C LEU A 116 -7.43 6.27 -7.14
N GLN A 117 -7.46 5.36 -8.11
CA GLN A 117 -8.52 4.36 -8.23
C GLN A 117 -8.04 2.96 -7.93
N LYS A 118 -6.90 2.57 -8.53
CA LYS A 118 -6.37 1.22 -8.44
C LYS A 118 -4.89 1.25 -8.14
N ILE A 119 -4.43 0.21 -7.45
CA ILE A 119 -3.02 -0.05 -7.19
C ILE A 119 -2.70 -1.52 -7.41
N GLY A 120 -1.48 -1.80 -7.83
CA GLY A 120 -0.89 -3.13 -7.78
C GLY A 120 0.60 -2.97 -7.49
N CYS A 121 1.12 -3.84 -6.63
CA CYS A 121 2.49 -3.75 -6.16
C CYS A 121 3.14 -5.12 -6.18
N PHE A 122 4.44 -5.13 -6.41
CA PHE A 122 5.25 -6.32 -6.34
C PHE A 122 6.49 -6.10 -5.48
N TYR A 123 6.84 -7.11 -4.70
CA TYR A 123 7.98 -7.08 -3.80
C TYR A 123 8.87 -8.30 -4.01
N LYS A 124 10.16 -8.04 -4.20
CA LYS A 124 11.19 -9.05 -4.35
C LYS A 124 12.09 -9.01 -3.11
N ALA A 125 11.94 -10.00 -2.25
CA ALA A 125 12.88 -10.27 -1.17
C ALA A 125 14.18 -10.90 -1.71
N PRO A 126 15.33 -10.67 -1.07
CA PRO A 126 16.55 -11.40 -1.40
C PRO A 126 16.43 -12.89 -1.02
N LYS A 127 17.15 -13.75 -1.75
CA LYS A 127 17.23 -15.20 -1.43
C LYS A 127 17.95 -15.48 -0.10
N ARG A 128 18.77 -14.54 0.39
CA ARG A 128 19.57 -14.67 1.62
C ARG A 128 19.31 -13.49 2.54
N ARG A 129 19.52 -13.66 3.85
CA ARG A 129 19.34 -12.62 4.89
C ARG A 129 20.19 -11.35 4.66
N ARG A 130 21.21 -11.42 3.81
CA ARG A 130 21.94 -10.26 3.29
C ARG A 130 21.68 -10.19 1.79
N GLY A 131 21.08 -9.09 1.35
CA GLY A 131 20.83 -8.85 -0.05
C GLY A 131 20.00 -7.59 -0.29
N THR A 132 19.69 -7.37 -1.57
CA THR A 132 18.88 -6.26 -2.02
C THR A 132 17.42 -6.69 -2.12
N ALA A 133 16.54 -5.88 -1.56
CA ALA A 133 15.12 -5.97 -1.76
C ALA A 133 14.66 -4.88 -2.72
N GLU A 134 13.54 -5.14 -3.37
CA GLU A 134 12.96 -4.24 -4.34
C GLU A 134 11.45 -4.22 -4.19
N LEU A 135 10.87 -3.03 -4.16
CA LEU A 135 9.42 -2.81 -4.11
C LEU A 135 9.06 -1.88 -5.26
N ALA A 136 8.10 -2.31 -6.08
CA ALA A 136 7.53 -1.50 -7.15
C ALA A 136 6.01 -1.48 -7.01
N CYS A 137 5.40 -0.33 -7.31
CA CYS A 137 3.97 -0.13 -7.28
C CYS A 137 3.53 0.71 -8.47
N ILE A 138 2.42 0.32 -9.08
CA ILE A 138 1.77 1.06 -10.15
C ILE A 138 0.42 1.56 -9.66
N PHE A 139 0.19 2.84 -9.89
CA PHE A 139 -0.94 3.62 -9.38
C PHE A 139 -1.76 4.12 -10.57
N ARG A 140 -3.01 3.66 -10.69
CA ARG A 140 -3.93 4.16 -11.72
C ARG A 140 -4.79 5.28 -11.16
N LEU A 141 -4.57 6.48 -11.67
CA LEU A 141 -5.33 7.70 -11.44
C LEU A 141 -6.48 7.79 -12.45
N ARG A 142 -7.61 8.37 -12.03
CA ARG A 142 -8.65 8.77 -12.98
C ARG A 142 -8.07 9.86 -13.90
N VAL A 143 -8.22 9.77 -15.22
CA VAL A 143 -7.89 10.86 -16.15
C VAL A 143 -9.05 11.88 -16.17
N LEU A 144 -8.77 13.18 -16.23
CA LEU A 144 -9.83 14.15 -16.59
C LEU A 144 -9.91 14.11 -18.11
N GLN A 145 -11.05 13.70 -18.66
CA GLN A 145 -11.32 14.03 -20.06
C GLN A 145 -11.44 15.55 -20.12
N VAL A 146 -10.44 16.22 -20.70
CA VAL A 146 -10.60 17.60 -21.13
C VAL A 146 -11.56 17.51 -22.32
N GLY A 147 -12.78 18.02 -22.16
CA GLY A 147 -13.76 18.06 -23.23
C GLY A 147 -13.15 18.73 -24.47
N LYS A 148 -13.35 18.10 -25.63
CA LYS A 148 -13.14 18.76 -26.92
C LYS A 148 -14.23 19.81 -27.13
#